data_AF-A0A7Z9T8J9-F1
#
_entry.id   AF-A0A7Z9T8J9-F1
#
_cell.length_a   1.000
_cell.length_b   1.000
_cell.length_c   1.000
_cell.angle_alpha   90.00
_cell.angle_beta   90.00
_cell.angle_gamma   90.00
#
_symmetry.space_group_name_H-M   'P 1'
#
loop_
_entity.id
_entity.type
_entity.pdbx_description
1 polymer ?
#
loop_
_entity_poly.entity_id
_entity_poly.type
_entity_poly.pdbx_seq_one_letter_code
_entity_poly.pdbx_strand_id
1 'polypeptide(L)'
;LLGQLVTGINSLGHAKQVAVVVVSDHGMATPNANQLTLLHEVINLSNVRTVPVGPMMALHTGNRRRSLQLRDELNESLDNTRAYLREDIPAHLHHRSNRRIGDILVIPEGTGMVRSTSNATVPAGMHGWDPTSKNMHGVFMASGPGLRPGTVLPEVHSIDVYPFLATLLDLEAHQAVSGDVAVFESALTSPNLP
;
A
#
# COMPACT_ATOMS: atom_id res chain seq x y z
N LEU A 1 -8.48 -24.08 -0.50
CA LEU A 1 -9.33 -23.13 0.26
C LEU A 1 -10.36 -22.44 -0.63
N LEU A 2 -9.97 -21.65 -1.65
CA LEU A 2 -10.95 -20.98 -2.53
C LEU A 2 -11.94 -21.95 -3.19
N GLY A 3 -11.46 -23.08 -3.73
CA GLY A 3 -12.34 -24.11 -4.29
C GLY A 3 -13.35 -24.67 -3.28
N GLN A 4 -12.94 -24.86 -2.02
CA GLN A 4 -13.84 -25.33 -0.95
C GLN A 4 -14.90 -24.28 -0.61
N LEU A 5 -14.53 -23.00 -0.56
CA LEU A 5 -15.47 -21.89 -0.37
C LEU A 5 -16.51 -21.88 -1.50
N VAL A 6 -16.08 -21.95 -2.75
CA VAL A 6 -16.98 -21.94 -3.92
C VAL A 6 -17.88 -23.17 -3.93
N THR A 7 -17.36 -24.36 -3.64
CA THR A 7 -18.16 -25.58 -3.49
C THR A 7 -19.21 -25.43 -2.38
N GLY A 8 -18.82 -24.83 -1.24
CA GLY A 8 -19.73 -24.57 -0.13
C GLY A 8 -20.84 -23.58 -0.49
N ILE A 9 -20.51 -22.46 -1.16
CA ILE A 9 -21.50 -21.49 -1.63
C ILE A 9 -22.49 -22.15 -2.60
N ASN A 10 -21.99 -22.96 -3.54
CA ASN A 10 -22.81 -23.63 -4.54
C ASN A 10 -23.78 -24.68 -3.98
N SER A 11 -23.57 -25.16 -2.75
CA SER A 11 -24.52 -26.08 -2.09
C SER A 11 -25.65 -25.36 -1.33
N LEU A 12 -25.59 -24.03 -1.20
CA LEU A 12 -26.62 -23.23 -0.54
C LEU A 12 -27.81 -22.99 -1.46
N GLY A 13 -29.03 -22.99 -0.90
CA GLY A 13 -30.25 -22.67 -1.65
C GLY A 13 -30.30 -21.26 -2.25
N HIS A 14 -29.41 -20.35 -1.79
CA HIS A 14 -29.30 -18.97 -2.24
C HIS A 14 -27.97 -18.69 -2.98
N ALA A 15 -27.28 -19.71 -3.49
CA ALA A 15 -26.00 -19.55 -4.20
C ALA A 15 -26.01 -18.45 -5.29
N LYS A 16 -27.12 -18.33 -6.04
CA LYS A 16 -27.28 -17.33 -7.11
C LYS A 16 -27.35 -15.87 -6.64
N GLN A 17 -27.43 -15.65 -5.32
CA GLN A 17 -27.47 -14.33 -4.70
C GLN A 17 -26.11 -13.93 -4.08
N VAL A 18 -25.11 -14.81 -4.14
CA VAL A 18 -23.80 -14.57 -3.52
C VAL A 18 -22.81 -14.07 -4.56
N ALA A 19 -22.28 -12.86 -4.34
CA ALA A 19 -21.10 -12.36 -5.04
C ALA A 19 -19.84 -12.64 -4.20
N VAL A 20 -18.80 -13.16 -4.83
CA VAL A 20 -17.49 -13.41 -4.22
C VAL A 20 -16.50 -12.42 -4.80
N VAL A 21 -15.87 -11.64 -3.92
CA VAL A 21 -14.78 -10.72 -4.26
C VAL A 21 -13.53 -11.17 -3.53
N VAL A 22 -12.51 -11.54 -4.28
CA VAL A 22 -11.20 -11.99 -3.77
C VAL A 22 -10.19 -10.88 -4.00
N VAL A 23 -9.56 -10.44 -2.91
CA VAL A 23 -8.55 -9.38 -2.93
C VAL A 23 -7.29 -9.81 -2.20
N SER A 24 -6.17 -9.12 -2.47
CA SER A 24 -5.00 -9.08 -1.59
C SER A 24 -4.71 -7.62 -1.22
N ASP A 25 -4.12 -7.41 -0.05
CA ASP A 25 -3.67 -6.10 0.41
C ASP A 25 -2.49 -5.57 -0.41
N HIS A 26 -1.53 -6.44 -0.73
CA HIS A 26 -0.38 -6.14 -1.58
C HIS A 26 0.23 -7.42 -2.15
N GLY A 27 1.27 -7.25 -2.97
CA GLY A 27 2.16 -8.31 -3.44
C GLY A 27 3.34 -8.57 -2.49
N MET A 28 4.44 -9.09 -3.05
CA MET A 28 5.65 -9.48 -2.32
C MET A 28 6.87 -9.36 -3.23
N ALA A 29 8.02 -8.97 -2.70
CA ALA A 29 9.30 -9.06 -3.41
C ALA A 29 10.43 -9.50 -2.47
N THR A 30 11.51 -10.03 -3.06
CA THR A 30 12.75 -10.31 -2.34
C THR A 30 13.50 -8.99 -2.08
N PRO A 31 13.84 -8.67 -0.82
CA PRO A 31 14.68 -7.52 -0.53
C PRO A 31 16.06 -7.65 -1.16
N ASN A 32 16.60 -6.55 -1.66
CA ASN A 32 17.98 -6.49 -2.10
C ASN A 32 18.89 -6.36 -0.87
N ALA A 33 19.52 -7.46 -0.46
CA ALA A 33 20.41 -7.50 0.71
C ALA A 33 21.61 -6.53 0.59
N ASN A 34 22.02 -6.18 -0.63
CA ASN A 34 23.10 -5.20 -0.86
C ASN A 34 22.64 -3.74 -0.72
N GLN A 35 21.34 -3.50 -0.55
CA GLN A 35 20.72 -2.18 -0.37
C GLN A 35 20.09 -2.05 1.03
N LEU A 36 20.73 -2.63 2.05
CA LEU A 36 20.35 -2.44 3.44
C LEU A 36 21.05 -1.20 4.02
N THR A 37 20.28 -0.18 4.37
CA THR A 37 20.74 1.01 5.09
C THR A 37 20.49 0.86 6.59
N LEU A 38 21.55 0.91 7.38
CA LEU A 38 21.50 0.94 8.85
C LEU A 38 21.71 2.37 9.34
N LEU A 39 20.62 3.07 9.70
CA LEU A 39 20.67 4.52 9.99
C LEU A 39 21.63 4.89 11.13
N HIS A 40 21.83 4.03 12.12
CA HIS A 40 22.77 4.29 13.23
C HIS A 40 24.24 4.32 12.82
N GLU A 41 24.59 3.75 11.67
CA GLU A 41 25.95 3.77 11.12
C GLU A 41 26.23 5.07 10.36
N VAL A 42 25.17 5.78 9.96
CA VAL A 42 25.24 6.95 9.07
C VAL A 42 25.01 8.25 9.85
N ILE A 43 24.08 8.26 10.81
CA ILE A 43 23.67 9.47 11.53
C ILE A 43 23.44 9.23 13.02
N ASN A 44 23.60 10.30 13.82
CA ASN A 44 23.24 10.28 15.24
C ASN A 44 21.71 10.42 15.44
N LEU A 45 21.07 9.31 15.81
CA LEU A 45 19.63 9.22 16.10
C LEU A 45 19.27 9.51 17.57
N SER A 46 20.16 10.08 18.36
CA SER A 46 19.87 10.46 19.75
C SER A 46 18.64 11.36 19.83
N ASN A 47 17.70 11.02 20.72
CA ASN A 47 16.41 11.71 20.89
C ASN A 47 15.50 11.71 19.64
N VAL A 48 15.77 10.84 18.66
CA VAL A 48 14.89 10.62 17.50
C VAL A 48 14.16 9.31 17.70
N ARG A 49 12.83 9.35 17.74
CA ARG A 49 12.02 8.12 17.73
C ARG A 49 11.98 7.58 16.30
N THR A 50 12.43 6.35 16.13
CA THR A 50 12.37 5.63 14.84
C THR A 50 11.19 4.66 14.84
N VAL A 51 10.44 4.64 13.74
CA VAL A 51 9.27 3.76 13.56
C VAL A 51 9.39 3.09 12.19
N PRO A 52 9.54 1.75 12.12
CA PRO A 52 9.56 1.03 10.85
C PRO A 52 8.24 1.22 10.11
N VAL A 53 8.32 1.47 8.80
CA VAL A 53 7.17 1.55 7.88
C VAL A 53 7.45 0.59 6.73
N GLY A 54 7.22 -0.71 6.95
CA GLY A 54 7.62 -1.75 6.02
C GLY A 54 9.14 -1.77 5.78
N PRO A 55 9.63 -1.53 4.55
CA PRO A 55 11.05 -1.44 4.23
C PRO A 55 11.61 -0.02 4.44
N MET A 56 10.77 0.95 4.80
CA MET A 56 11.12 2.35 5.06
C MET A 56 11.25 2.61 6.56
N MET A 57 11.73 3.81 6.91
CA MET A 57 11.80 4.27 8.30
C MET A 57 11.22 5.67 8.45
N ALA A 58 10.24 5.82 9.35
CA ALA A 58 9.76 7.11 9.80
C ALA A 58 10.59 7.60 11.00
N LEU A 59 11.03 8.86 10.94
CA LEU A 59 11.76 9.53 12.02
C LEU A 59 10.87 10.61 12.62
N HIS A 60 10.65 10.54 13.93
CA HIS A 60 9.93 11.52 14.71
C HIS A 60 10.94 12.29 15.57
N THR A 61 11.19 13.52 15.17
CA THR A 61 12.15 14.44 15.80
C THR A 61 11.47 15.41 16.77
N GLY A 62 10.19 15.74 16.55
CA GLY A 62 9.45 16.75 17.31
C GLY A 62 10.02 18.17 17.16
N ASN A 63 11.00 18.38 16.27
CA ASN A 63 11.71 19.65 16.12
C ASN A 63 12.08 19.88 14.65
N ARG A 64 11.45 20.88 14.04
CA ARG A 64 11.61 21.19 12.61
C ARG A 64 13.06 21.45 12.18
N ARG A 65 13.83 22.19 12.98
CA ARG A 65 15.23 22.48 12.68
C ARG A 65 16.06 21.20 12.66
N ARG A 66 15.81 20.29 13.62
CA ARG A 66 16.45 18.98 13.65
C ARG A 66 16.01 18.11 12.47
N SER A 67 14.75 18.17 12.04
CA SER A 67 14.28 17.41 10.86
C SER A 67 14.99 17.85 9.58
N LEU A 68 15.13 19.17 9.36
CA LEU A 68 15.83 19.72 8.20
C LEU A 68 17.29 19.25 8.18
N GLN A 69 17.99 19.43 9.29
CA GLN A 69 19.39 19.01 9.42
C GLN A 69 19.56 17.51 9.15
N LEU A 70 18.75 16.66 9.78
CA LEU A 70 18.83 15.21 9.60
C LEU A 70 18.52 14.78 8.16
N ARG A 71 17.54 15.44 7.50
CA ARG A 71 17.21 15.16 6.11
C ARG A 71 18.40 15.45 5.20
N ASP A 72 19.05 16.61 5.38
CA ASP A 72 20.21 17.02 4.58
C ASP A 72 21.40 16.07 4.84
N GLU A 73 21.75 15.80 6.10
CA GLU A 73 22.82 14.85 6.48
C GLU A 73 22.60 13.45 5.88
N LEU A 74 21.36 12.95 5.92
CA LEU A 74 21.01 11.66 5.31
C LEU A 74 21.18 11.67 3.80
N ASN A 75 20.71 12.71 3.11
CA ASN A 75 20.77 12.78 1.65
C ASN A 75 22.18 13.07 1.11
N GLU A 76 23.08 13.62 1.93
CA GLU A 76 24.51 13.73 1.60
C GLU A 76 25.25 12.39 1.78
N SER A 77 24.75 11.52 2.66
CA SER A 77 25.43 10.27 3.04
C SER A 77 24.88 9.01 2.36
N LEU A 78 23.73 9.11 1.69
CA LEU A 78 23.01 7.97 1.12
C LEU A 78 22.81 8.14 -0.39
N ASP A 79 23.21 7.13 -1.17
CA ASP A 79 23.03 7.14 -2.63
C ASP A 79 21.65 6.59 -3.05
N ASN A 80 21.34 5.32 -2.71
CA ASN A 80 20.14 4.61 -3.16
C ASN A 80 18.99 4.69 -2.14
N THR A 81 18.95 5.75 -1.34
CA THR A 81 17.94 5.97 -0.29
C THR A 81 17.79 7.46 -0.08
N ARG A 82 16.54 7.92 0.00
CA ARG A 82 16.24 9.34 0.14
C ARG A 82 15.39 9.62 1.37
N ALA A 83 15.81 10.61 2.15
CA ALA A 83 15.04 11.19 3.23
C ALA A 83 14.18 12.34 2.70
N TYR A 84 12.88 12.27 2.99
CA TYR A 84 11.91 13.30 2.67
C TYR A 84 11.35 13.88 3.97
N LEU A 85 11.26 15.20 4.06
CA LEU A 85 10.38 15.81 5.06
C LEU A 85 8.94 15.44 4.75
N ARG A 86 8.07 15.38 5.77
CA ARG A 86 6.67 14.95 5.60
C ARG A 86 5.96 15.62 4.43
N GLU A 87 6.11 16.93 4.28
CA GLU A 87 5.48 17.71 3.22
C GLU A 87 6.08 17.46 1.82
N ASP A 88 7.31 16.98 1.76
CA ASP A 88 8.08 16.71 0.54
C ASP A 88 7.95 15.25 0.08
N ILE A 89 7.27 14.38 0.85
CA ILE A 89 7.02 13.00 0.45
C ILE A 89 6.31 12.99 -0.92
N PRO A 90 6.75 12.13 -1.87
CA PRO A 90 6.19 12.08 -3.23
C PRO A 90 4.66 12.06 -3.23
N ALA A 91 4.06 12.97 -4.01
CA ALA A 91 2.62 13.24 -3.93
C ALA A 91 1.76 12.02 -4.27
N HIS A 92 2.23 11.16 -5.18
CA HIS A 92 1.52 9.93 -5.60
C HIS A 92 1.36 8.90 -4.46
N LEU A 93 2.15 9.01 -3.39
CA LEU A 93 2.02 8.13 -2.22
C LEU A 93 0.87 8.54 -1.30
N HIS A 94 0.32 9.75 -1.46
CA HIS A 94 -0.71 10.31 -0.57
C HIS A 94 -0.37 10.24 0.93
N HIS A 95 0.92 10.20 1.28
CA HIS A 95 1.42 9.91 2.63
C HIS A 95 2.04 11.14 3.31
N ARG A 96 1.34 12.28 3.32
CA ARG A 96 1.84 13.55 3.92
C ARG A 96 0.89 14.26 4.88
N SER A 97 -0.41 14.02 4.78
CA SER A 97 -1.44 14.90 5.39
C SER A 97 -1.85 14.53 6.83
N ASN A 98 -1.15 13.61 7.50
CA ASN A 98 -1.54 13.10 8.82
C ASN A 98 -0.42 13.28 9.85
N ARG A 99 -0.76 13.75 11.06
CA ARG A 99 0.18 13.94 12.17
C ARG A 99 0.89 12.66 12.65
N ARG A 100 0.37 11.48 12.31
CA ARG A 100 0.99 10.18 12.62
C ARG A 100 2.15 9.84 11.70
N ILE A 101 2.25 10.50 10.54
CA ILE A 101 3.39 10.37 9.64
C ILE A 101 4.59 11.07 10.29
N GLY A 102 5.75 10.42 10.22
CA GLY A 102 7.03 10.94 10.74
C GLY A 102 7.35 12.33 10.19
N ASP A 103 8.19 13.07 10.92
CA ASP A 103 8.70 14.36 10.44
C ASP A 103 9.58 14.15 9.20
N ILE A 104 10.25 13.00 9.12
CA ILE A 104 11.00 12.51 7.97
C ILE A 104 10.53 11.09 7.65
N LEU A 105 10.40 10.77 6.37
CA LEU A 105 10.31 9.41 5.85
C LEU A 105 11.54 9.09 5.01
N VAL A 106 12.25 8.03 5.37
CA VAL A 106 13.44 7.54 4.66
C VAL A 106 13.02 6.38 3.76
N ILE A 107 13.11 6.58 2.46
CA ILE A 107 12.60 5.68 1.42
C ILE A 107 13.79 5.10 0.63
N PRO A 108 14.00 3.78 0.62
CA PRO A 108 15.02 3.16 -0.23
C PRO A 108 14.54 3.09 -1.69
N GLU A 109 15.48 3.09 -2.63
CA GLU A 109 15.19 2.78 -4.03
C GLU A 109 14.96 1.27 -4.23
N GLY A 110 14.15 0.92 -5.24
CA GLY A 110 13.90 -0.47 -5.62
C GLY A 110 13.37 -1.32 -4.46
N THR A 111 14.04 -2.45 -4.19
CA THR A 111 13.71 -3.36 -3.08
C THR A 111 14.71 -3.27 -1.92
N GLY A 112 15.37 -2.11 -1.75
CA GLY A 112 16.24 -1.85 -0.61
C GLY A 112 15.50 -1.76 0.73
N MET A 113 16.21 -1.65 1.83
CA MET A 113 15.61 -1.59 3.18
C MET A 113 16.31 -0.59 4.07
N VAL A 114 15.54 0.07 4.92
CA VAL A 114 16.05 0.99 5.94
C VAL A 114 15.72 0.45 7.33
N ARG A 115 16.75 0.32 8.18
CA ARG A 115 16.63 -0.15 9.56
C ARG A 115 17.37 0.79 10.50
N SER A 116 16.93 0.86 11.75
CA SER A 116 17.58 1.71 12.76
C SER A 116 18.72 1.01 13.48
N THR A 117 18.72 -0.32 13.60
CA THR A 117 19.69 -1.10 14.40
C THR A 117 20.31 -2.26 13.63
N SER A 118 21.48 -2.73 14.09
CA SER A 118 22.29 -3.78 13.45
C SER A 118 21.73 -5.22 13.53
N ASN A 119 20.84 -5.53 14.49
CA ASN A 119 20.27 -6.88 14.64
C ASN A 119 19.12 -7.19 13.64
N ALA A 120 19.03 -6.47 12.52
CA ALA A 120 17.96 -6.66 11.56
C ALA A 120 18.31 -7.74 10.54
N THR A 121 17.76 -8.94 10.71
CA THR A 121 17.80 -9.98 9.68
C THR A 121 17.03 -9.51 8.43
N VAL A 122 17.64 -9.64 7.25
CA VAL A 122 16.95 -9.42 5.98
C VAL A 122 16.04 -10.62 5.71
N PRO A 123 14.71 -10.44 5.63
CA PRO A 123 13.80 -11.55 5.37
C PRO A 123 13.90 -12.02 3.92
N ALA A 124 13.48 -13.27 3.67
CA ALA A 124 13.43 -13.82 2.31
C ALA A 124 12.39 -13.12 1.41
N GLY A 125 11.38 -12.49 2.01
CA GLY A 125 10.36 -11.70 1.31
C GLY A 125 9.92 -10.52 2.18
N MET A 126 9.61 -9.40 1.54
CA MET A 126 9.06 -8.20 2.16
C MET A 126 8.10 -7.49 1.18
N HIS A 127 7.42 -6.47 1.66
CA HIS A 127 6.49 -5.63 0.93
C HIS A 127 6.47 -4.24 1.57
N GLY A 128 5.76 -3.29 0.94
CA GLY A 128 5.61 -1.91 1.42
C GLY A 128 6.51 -0.89 0.73
N TRP A 129 7.13 -1.27 -0.40
CA TRP A 129 7.78 -0.31 -1.32
C TRP A 129 6.74 0.48 -2.12
N ASP A 130 7.21 1.28 -3.06
CA ASP A 130 6.37 2.11 -3.92
C ASP A 130 5.23 1.28 -4.56
N PRO A 131 3.96 1.70 -4.39
CA PRO A 131 2.81 0.95 -4.88
C PRO A 131 2.73 0.89 -6.42
N THR A 132 3.50 1.70 -7.14
CA THR A 132 3.60 1.63 -8.62
C THR A 132 4.43 0.44 -9.12
N SER A 133 5.17 -0.22 -8.22
CA SER A 133 5.92 -1.43 -8.54
C SER A 133 4.97 -2.62 -8.69
N LYS A 134 5.03 -3.33 -9.82
CA LYS A 134 4.19 -4.51 -10.08
C LYS A 134 4.31 -5.60 -9.02
N ASN A 135 5.48 -5.72 -8.37
CA ASN A 135 5.65 -6.68 -7.27
C ASN A 135 4.84 -6.33 -6.02
N MET A 136 4.40 -5.08 -5.87
CA MET A 136 3.55 -4.63 -4.76
C MET A 136 2.05 -4.73 -5.08
N HIS A 137 1.69 -5.05 -6.31
CA HIS A 137 0.28 -5.19 -6.70
C HIS A 137 -0.34 -6.43 -6.06
N GLY A 138 -1.54 -6.28 -5.50
CA GLY A 138 -2.36 -7.38 -5.00
C GLY A 138 -3.14 -8.08 -6.12
N VAL A 139 -3.98 -9.04 -5.74
CA VAL A 139 -4.96 -9.66 -6.65
C VAL A 139 -6.31 -8.99 -6.52
N PHE A 140 -7.09 -8.99 -7.60
CA PHE A 140 -8.51 -8.65 -7.59
C PHE A 140 -9.25 -9.60 -8.53
N MET A 141 -10.23 -10.32 -8.00
CA MET A 141 -11.13 -11.19 -8.77
C MET A 141 -12.54 -11.07 -8.21
N ALA A 142 -13.55 -11.00 -9.06
CA ALA A 142 -14.94 -10.93 -8.63
C ALA A 142 -15.83 -11.85 -9.48
N SER A 143 -16.80 -12.51 -8.85
CA SER A 143 -17.74 -13.40 -9.54
C SER A 143 -19.07 -13.47 -8.80
N GLY A 144 -20.18 -13.43 -9.52
CA GLY A 144 -21.52 -13.55 -8.95
C GLY A 144 -22.54 -12.61 -9.59
N PRO A 145 -23.72 -12.43 -8.97
CA PRO A 145 -24.74 -11.52 -9.47
C PRO A 145 -24.23 -10.08 -9.52
N GLY A 146 -24.74 -9.30 -10.48
CA GLY A 146 -24.30 -7.92 -10.71
C GLY A 146 -23.03 -7.78 -11.56
N LEU A 147 -22.35 -8.90 -11.88
CA LEU A 147 -21.06 -8.91 -12.58
C LEU A 147 -21.14 -9.60 -13.94
N ARG A 148 -20.49 -9.01 -14.93
CA ARG A 148 -20.34 -9.59 -16.28
C ARG A 148 -19.28 -10.69 -16.24
N PRO A 149 -19.60 -11.92 -16.67
CA PRO A 149 -18.62 -12.99 -16.70
C PRO A 149 -17.58 -12.75 -17.80
N GLY A 150 -16.32 -13.11 -17.51
CA GLY A 150 -15.24 -13.04 -18.49
C GLY A 150 -14.65 -11.64 -18.74
N THR A 151 -15.08 -10.61 -18.00
CA THR A 151 -14.48 -9.28 -18.09
C THR A 151 -13.08 -9.29 -17.50
N VAL A 152 -12.11 -8.80 -18.27
CA VAL A 152 -10.74 -8.52 -17.83
C VAL A 152 -10.61 -7.02 -17.68
N LEU A 153 -10.30 -6.56 -16.46
CA LEU A 153 -10.09 -5.15 -16.15
C LEU A 153 -8.61 -4.78 -16.34
N PRO A 154 -8.30 -3.51 -16.65
CA PRO A 154 -6.97 -2.98 -16.42
C PRO A 154 -6.65 -2.96 -14.91
N GLU A 155 -5.47 -2.46 -14.56
CA GLU A 155 -5.14 -2.20 -13.16
C GLU A 155 -6.14 -1.25 -12.52
N VAL A 156 -6.57 -1.61 -11.31
CA VAL A 156 -7.46 -0.83 -10.45
C VAL A 156 -6.75 -0.53 -9.14
N HIS A 157 -7.16 0.53 -8.44
CA HIS A 157 -6.62 0.83 -7.13
C HIS A 157 -7.43 0.11 -6.04
N SER A 158 -6.77 -0.25 -4.94
CA SER A 158 -7.45 -0.88 -3.80
C SER A 158 -8.52 0.02 -3.18
N ILE A 159 -8.39 1.35 -3.31
CA ILE A 159 -9.37 2.32 -2.86
C ILE A 159 -10.68 2.26 -3.67
N ASP A 160 -10.64 1.77 -4.91
CA ASP A 160 -11.81 1.64 -5.80
C ASP A 160 -12.71 0.47 -5.37
N VAL A 161 -12.20 -0.45 -4.54
CA VAL A 161 -12.94 -1.63 -4.07
C VAL A 161 -14.13 -1.24 -3.17
N TYR A 162 -14.00 -0.20 -2.34
CA TYR A 162 -15.11 0.24 -1.49
C TYR A 162 -16.35 0.68 -2.28
N PRO A 163 -16.27 1.65 -3.22
CA PRO A 163 -17.46 2.07 -3.97
C PRO A 163 -17.97 0.96 -4.91
N PHE A 164 -17.10 0.06 -5.37
CA PHE A 164 -17.51 -1.17 -6.07
C PHE A 164 -18.38 -2.09 -5.20
N LEU A 165 -17.95 -2.36 -3.96
CA LEU A 165 -18.74 -3.19 -3.02
C LEU A 165 -20.06 -2.51 -2.64
N ALA A 166 -20.06 -1.18 -2.43
CA ALA A 166 -21.27 -0.43 -2.18
C ALA A 166 -22.28 -0.60 -3.33
N THR A 167 -21.80 -0.50 -4.57
CA THR A 167 -22.63 -0.70 -5.78
C THR A 167 -23.21 -2.11 -5.86
N LEU A 168 -22.43 -3.16 -5.57
CA LEU A 168 -22.93 -4.54 -5.55
C LEU A 168 -23.98 -4.79 -4.47
N LEU A 169 -23.94 -4.02 -3.38
CA LEU A 169 -24.87 -4.11 -2.26
C LEU A 169 -26.07 -3.16 -2.38
N ASP A 170 -26.18 -2.41 -3.49
CA ASP A 170 -27.20 -1.37 -3.68
C ASP A 170 -27.16 -0.30 -2.57
N LEU A 171 -25.95 0.11 -2.19
CA LEU A 171 -25.69 1.13 -1.17
C LEU A 171 -25.10 2.39 -1.81
N GLU A 172 -25.51 3.55 -1.29
CA GLU A 172 -24.84 4.81 -1.61
C GLU A 172 -23.45 4.83 -0.96
N ALA A 173 -22.41 4.94 -1.79
CA ALA A 173 -21.05 5.11 -1.31
C ALA A 173 -20.89 6.48 -0.63
N HIS A 174 -20.10 6.55 0.44
CA HIS A 174 -19.83 7.82 1.10
C HIS A 174 -19.07 8.78 0.15
N GLN A 175 -19.56 10.02 -0.02
CA GLN A 175 -19.02 10.99 -0.99
C GLN A 175 -17.55 11.41 -0.75
N ALA A 176 -17.05 11.25 0.48
CA ALA A 176 -15.67 11.61 0.84
C ALA A 176 -14.61 10.51 0.60
N VAL A 177 -14.91 9.50 -0.22
CA VAL A 177 -13.90 8.48 -0.59
C VAL A 177 -13.09 8.92 -1.81
N SER A 178 -11.88 8.39 -1.92
CA SER A 178 -10.98 8.69 -3.05
C SER A 178 -11.05 7.68 -4.18
N GLY A 179 -11.74 6.55 -3.98
CA GLY A 179 -11.90 5.53 -5.01
C GLY A 179 -12.99 5.89 -6.01
N ASP A 180 -12.88 5.34 -7.21
CA ASP A 180 -13.78 5.59 -8.33
C ASP A 180 -14.41 4.28 -8.81
N VAL A 181 -15.74 4.17 -8.76
CA VAL A 181 -16.45 2.99 -9.24
C VAL A 181 -16.49 2.89 -10.76
N ALA A 182 -16.29 4.00 -11.48
CA ALA A 182 -16.32 4.01 -12.95
C ALA A 182 -15.29 3.05 -13.56
N VAL A 183 -14.20 2.77 -12.84
CA VAL A 183 -13.18 1.78 -13.26
C VAL A 183 -13.76 0.36 -13.43
N PHE A 184 -14.92 0.06 -12.80
CA PHE A 184 -15.61 -1.22 -12.88
C PHE A 184 -16.82 -1.23 -13.81
N GLU A 185 -17.11 -0.14 -14.56
CA GLU A 185 -18.26 -0.04 -15.46
C GLU A 185 -18.40 -1.24 -16.40
N SER A 186 -17.29 -1.62 -17.04
CA SER A 186 -17.25 -2.75 -17.98
C SER A 186 -17.49 -4.11 -17.32
N ALA A 187 -17.36 -4.20 -15.99
CA ALA A 187 -17.58 -5.42 -15.22
C ALA A 187 -18.99 -5.49 -14.60
N LEU A 188 -19.76 -4.40 -14.55
CA LEU A 188 -21.07 -4.36 -13.91
C LEU A 188 -22.21 -4.63 -14.92
N THR A 189 -23.22 -5.42 -14.54
CA THR A 189 -24.35 -5.77 -15.43
C THR A 189 -25.43 -4.71 -15.51
N SER A 190 -25.58 -3.87 -14.47
CA SER A 190 -26.57 -2.79 -14.41
C SER A 190 -25.85 -1.44 -14.43
N PRO A 191 -26.19 -0.52 -15.35
CA PRO A 191 -25.50 0.76 -15.50
C PRO A 191 -25.99 1.85 -14.54
N ASN A 192 -26.82 1.53 -13.54
CA ASN A 192 -27.21 2.50 -12.52
C ASN A 192 -26.08 2.65 -11.50
N LEU A 193 -24.93 3.11 -12.00
CA LEU A 193 -24.00 3.88 -11.20
C LEU A 193 -24.75 5.16 -10.83
N PRO A 194 -24.80 5.52 -9.54
CA PRO A 194 -25.49 6.73 -9.10
C PRO A 194 -24.96 7.99 -9.80
#